data_AF-A0A1J4SAA7-F1
#
_entry.id   AF-A0A1J4SAA7-F1
#
_cell.length_a   1.000
_cell.length_b   1.000
_cell.length_c   1.000
_cell.angle_alpha   90.00
_cell.angle_beta   90.00
_cell.angle_gamma   90.00
#
_symmetry.space_group_name_H-M   'P 1'
#
loop_
_entity.id
_entity.type
_entity.pdbx_description
1 polymer ?
#
loop_
_entity_poly.entity_id
_entity_poly.type
_entity_poly.pdbx_seq_one_letter_code
_entity_poly.pdbx_strand_id
1 'polypeptide(L)'
;MSDNKYFYDIHCHAMNFSHPNLFAFLKRKWTIALLASPLAPIAAVLSKDKVKKVSNLFSLMENDIADFFLIMEYYLKDGVKRLPLVIGDTTYDKIILTPLMMDFGCKGIINDSFYGIAPQKPIVEQVVDVFNGIKKYCQNELLVKNGEVEYIPPKKDEKLFEIYPFLGINTKNYTHGQIQNLLAKYFSDYNHDRQNLYDNMGKFNGDINAIGSNFFAGIKVYPPLDFDPWPEGNDNELAKVKCLYRYCNEKKIPITTHCSEGGFATVDEAKEYTSPAKWKPVLSEFKDLRLNFAHFGRQDRKWYGADNHEWENEILSLILSHENVYADFSYRGCDDSYYDDLKELVNNQAGGNKDKLKAKILFGSDFMINLMDIDSYNQYLERFMVSSNPLSVDDKKLFCSNNPENFLFGA
;
A
#
# COMPACT_ATOMS: atom_id res chain seq x y z
N MET A 1 -8.85 -4.48 -27.00
CA MET A 1 -8.93 -4.47 -25.52
C MET A 1 -10.42 -4.45 -25.20
N SER A 2 -10.90 -5.31 -24.30
CA SER A 2 -12.30 -5.27 -23.91
C SER A 2 -12.60 -3.97 -23.16
N ASP A 3 -13.84 -3.46 -23.29
CA ASP A 3 -14.35 -2.26 -22.61
C ASP A 3 -14.56 -2.47 -21.10
N ASN A 4 -13.61 -3.14 -20.42
CA ASN A 4 -13.70 -3.40 -19.00
C ASN A 4 -13.62 -2.08 -18.21
N LYS A 5 -14.44 -1.96 -17.18
CA LYS A 5 -14.33 -0.91 -16.17
C LYS A 5 -13.52 -1.41 -14.98
N TYR A 6 -12.58 -0.59 -14.52
CA TYR A 6 -11.63 -0.96 -13.47
C TYR A 6 -11.90 -0.20 -12.17
N PHE A 7 -12.01 -0.95 -11.08
CA PHE A 7 -11.89 -0.44 -9.73
C PHE A 7 -10.42 -0.56 -9.31
N TYR A 8 -9.87 0.43 -8.64
CA TYR A 8 -8.47 0.46 -8.24
C TYR A 8 -8.36 0.48 -6.73
N ASP A 9 -7.54 -0.42 -6.20
CA ASP A 9 -7.02 -0.39 -4.86
C ASP A 9 -5.51 -0.15 -4.93
N ILE A 10 -5.15 1.13 -4.84
CA ILE A 10 -3.76 1.62 -5.00
C ILE A 10 -2.89 1.35 -3.77
N HIS A 11 -3.47 0.79 -2.70
CA HIS A 11 -2.73 0.58 -1.47
C HIS A 11 -3.20 -0.72 -0.81
N CYS A 12 -2.43 -1.77 -1.06
CA CYS A 12 -2.49 -2.99 -0.29
C CYS A 12 -1.07 -3.51 -0.01
N HIS A 13 -0.97 -4.56 0.78
CA HIS A 13 0.22 -5.24 1.22
C HIS A 13 -0.02 -6.73 1.06
N ALA A 14 0.89 -7.39 0.35
CA ALA A 14 0.92 -8.83 0.17
C ALA A 14 2.23 -9.35 0.76
N MET A 15 2.18 -9.87 1.98
CA MET A 15 3.35 -10.39 2.69
C MET A 15 2.93 -11.44 3.73
N ASN A 16 3.73 -12.49 3.89
CA ASN A 16 3.61 -13.48 4.95
C ASN A 16 4.50 -13.09 6.16
N PHE A 17 4.48 -13.88 7.24
CA PHE A 17 5.28 -13.65 8.44
C PHE A 17 6.81 -13.66 8.23
N SER A 18 7.30 -14.13 7.08
CA SER A 18 8.73 -14.22 6.81
C SER A 18 9.37 -12.86 6.52
N HIS A 19 8.62 -11.82 6.16
CA HIS A 19 9.21 -10.54 5.73
C HIS A 19 9.38 -9.51 6.85
N PRO A 20 8.35 -9.21 7.68
CA PRO A 20 8.48 -8.20 8.73
C PRO A 20 9.61 -8.52 9.72
N ASN A 21 10.36 -7.51 10.14
CA ASN A 21 11.39 -7.67 11.16
C ASN A 21 10.78 -7.65 12.56
N LEU A 22 10.19 -8.78 12.98
CA LEU A 22 9.53 -8.91 14.29
C LEU A 22 10.47 -8.64 15.48
N PHE A 23 11.79 -8.81 15.32
CA PHE A 23 12.75 -8.49 16.38
C PHE A 23 12.88 -6.98 16.59
N ALA A 24 12.96 -6.20 15.52
CA ALA A 24 12.96 -4.74 15.60
C ALA A 24 11.67 -4.20 16.25
N PHE A 25 10.56 -4.91 16.05
CA PHE A 25 9.26 -4.63 16.68
C PHE A 25 9.22 -4.92 18.18
N LEU A 26 9.83 -6.02 18.65
CA LEU A 26 9.89 -6.40 20.07
C LEU A 26 10.70 -5.44 20.93
N LYS A 27 11.72 -4.79 20.37
CA LYS A 27 12.53 -3.79 21.11
C LYS A 27 11.75 -2.49 21.43
N ARG A 28 10.57 -2.28 20.83
CA ARG A 28 9.74 -1.08 21.04
C ARG A 28 8.54 -1.43 21.92
N LYS A 29 8.44 -0.76 23.08
CA LYS A 29 7.66 -1.12 24.29
C LYS A 29 6.17 -1.49 24.13
N TRP A 30 5.54 -1.26 22.98
CA TRP A 30 4.10 -1.47 22.78
C TRP A 30 3.72 -2.89 22.35
N THR A 31 4.69 -3.79 22.15
CA THR A 31 4.48 -5.07 21.44
C THR A 31 4.55 -6.30 22.34
N ILE A 32 4.98 -6.14 23.59
CA ILE A 32 4.92 -7.21 24.59
C ILE A 32 3.47 -7.73 24.74
N ALA A 33 2.44 -6.91 24.51
CA ALA A 33 1.05 -7.38 24.61
C ALA A 33 0.57 -8.22 23.40
N LEU A 34 1.22 -8.12 22.23
CA LEU A 34 0.76 -8.76 20.98
C LEU A 34 1.58 -10.01 20.61
N LEU A 35 2.86 -10.06 20.99
CA LEU A 35 3.74 -11.21 20.76
C LEU A 35 4.01 -12.05 22.01
N ALA A 36 3.69 -11.57 23.21
CA ALA A 36 3.68 -12.43 24.39
C ALA A 36 2.41 -13.27 24.41
N SER A 37 2.43 -14.37 23.66
CA SER A 37 2.36 -15.71 24.24
C SER A 37 1.58 -16.68 23.33
N PRO A 38 2.23 -17.72 22.81
CA PRO A 38 1.53 -18.93 22.38
C PRO A 38 0.86 -19.69 23.55
N LEU A 39 0.99 -19.22 24.81
CA LEU A 39 0.61 -19.93 26.03
C LEU A 39 -0.14 -19.08 27.09
N ALA A 40 -0.55 -17.85 26.78
CA ALA A 40 -1.39 -17.02 27.66
C ALA A 40 -2.68 -16.69 26.90
N PRO A 41 -3.85 -16.72 27.56
CA PRO A 41 -5.10 -16.43 26.88
C PRO A 41 -5.10 -14.95 26.50
N ILE A 42 -4.77 -14.65 25.25
CA ILE A 42 -4.94 -13.34 24.59
C ILE A 42 -6.34 -12.76 24.87
N ALA A 43 -7.32 -13.65 25.08
CA ALA A 43 -8.70 -13.36 25.48
C ALA A 43 -8.86 -12.66 26.86
N ALA A 44 -7.87 -12.66 27.74
CA ALA A 44 -8.01 -12.08 29.08
C ALA A 44 -7.94 -10.54 29.11
N VAL A 45 -7.38 -9.91 28.06
CA VAL A 45 -7.16 -8.45 28.00
C VAL A 45 -7.79 -7.80 26.76
N LEU A 46 -8.03 -8.56 25.69
CA LEU A 46 -8.65 -8.05 24.46
C LEU A 46 -10.12 -8.48 24.37
N SER A 47 -10.97 -7.63 23.80
CA SER A 47 -12.36 -7.99 23.50
C SER A 47 -12.40 -9.16 22.50
N LYS A 48 -13.42 -10.02 22.61
CA LYS A 48 -13.63 -11.14 21.66
C LYS A 48 -13.62 -10.69 20.20
N ASP A 49 -14.14 -9.48 19.93
CA ASP A 49 -14.16 -8.88 18.58
C ASP A 49 -12.75 -8.58 18.06
N LYS A 50 -11.90 -7.95 18.88
CA LYS A 50 -10.52 -7.64 18.50
C LYS A 50 -9.67 -8.90 18.29
N VAL A 51 -9.91 -9.95 19.09
CA VAL A 51 -9.26 -11.25 18.89
C VAL A 51 -9.64 -11.84 17.53
N LYS A 52 -10.93 -11.85 17.17
CA LYS A 52 -11.41 -12.36 15.88
C LYS A 52 -10.76 -11.63 14.69
N LYS A 53 -10.71 -10.30 14.73
CA LYS A 53 -10.10 -9.47 13.68
C LYS A 53 -8.62 -9.77 13.48
N VAL A 54 -7.86 -9.86 14.58
CA VAL A 54 -6.45 -10.28 14.53
C VAL A 54 -6.29 -11.72 14.02
N SER A 55 -7.21 -12.62 14.36
CA SER A 55 -7.21 -13.98 13.79
C SER A 55 -7.42 -13.99 12.26
N ASN A 56 -8.22 -13.07 11.71
CA ASN A 56 -8.38 -12.94 10.25
C ASN A 56 -7.10 -12.45 9.57
N LEU A 57 -6.36 -11.54 10.22
CA LEU A 57 -5.04 -11.12 9.76
C LEU A 57 -4.07 -12.32 9.75
N PHE A 58 -3.99 -13.05 10.86
CA PHE A 58 -3.06 -14.18 10.99
C PHE A 58 -3.39 -15.31 10.03
N SER A 59 -4.67 -15.64 9.83
CA SER A 59 -5.06 -16.68 8.88
C SER A 59 -4.55 -16.38 7.48
N LEU A 60 -4.56 -15.12 7.04
CA LEU A 60 -3.98 -14.75 5.75
C LEU A 60 -2.45 -14.71 5.74
N MET A 61 -1.79 -14.29 6.84
CA MET A 61 -0.32 -14.21 6.91
C MET A 61 0.36 -15.59 7.01
N GLU A 62 -0.38 -16.62 7.45
CA GLU A 62 0.09 -18.02 7.46
C GLU A 62 0.07 -18.66 6.07
N ASN A 63 -0.77 -18.16 5.17
CA ASN A 63 -0.87 -18.63 3.80
C ASN A 63 0.30 -18.11 2.94
N ASP A 64 0.56 -18.79 1.82
CA ASP A 64 1.42 -18.21 0.79
C ASP A 64 0.73 -17.01 0.10
N ILE A 65 1.51 -16.17 -0.58
CA ILE A 65 0.95 -14.95 -1.19
C ILE A 65 -0.04 -15.27 -2.34
N ALA A 66 0.04 -16.47 -2.95
CA ALA A 66 -0.94 -16.86 -3.97
C ALA A 66 -2.30 -17.12 -3.33
N ASP A 67 -2.30 -17.89 -2.25
CA ASP A 67 -3.50 -18.21 -1.47
C ASP A 67 -4.17 -16.95 -0.93
N PHE A 68 -3.39 -15.94 -0.52
CA PHE A 68 -3.90 -14.61 -0.19
C PHE A 68 -4.78 -14.03 -1.31
N PHE A 69 -4.27 -13.94 -2.55
CA PHE A 69 -5.04 -13.39 -3.67
C PHE A 69 -6.24 -14.27 -4.06
N LEU A 70 -6.08 -15.59 -3.98
CA LEU A 70 -7.13 -16.55 -4.31
C LEU A 70 -8.29 -16.52 -3.30
N ILE A 71 -7.98 -16.45 -2.01
CA ILE A 71 -8.95 -16.33 -0.93
C ILE A 71 -9.72 -15.01 -1.07
N MET A 72 -9.01 -13.90 -1.33
CA MET A 72 -9.66 -12.60 -1.58
C MET A 72 -10.65 -12.67 -2.75
N GLU A 73 -10.23 -13.22 -3.90
CA GLU A 73 -11.09 -13.32 -5.07
C GLU A 73 -12.29 -14.24 -4.81
N TYR A 74 -12.06 -15.40 -4.20
CA TYR A 74 -13.10 -16.36 -3.85
C TYR A 74 -14.18 -15.70 -2.98
N TYR A 75 -13.81 -14.98 -1.92
CA TYR A 75 -14.81 -14.36 -1.06
C TYR A 75 -15.54 -13.19 -1.72
N LEU A 76 -14.96 -12.51 -2.71
CA LEU A 76 -15.66 -11.49 -3.50
C LEU A 76 -16.67 -12.10 -4.48
N LYS A 77 -16.35 -13.23 -5.11
CA LYS A 77 -17.17 -13.87 -6.15
C LYS A 77 -18.17 -14.89 -5.61
N ASP A 78 -17.68 -15.86 -4.84
CA ASP A 78 -18.38 -17.13 -4.56
C ASP A 78 -18.50 -17.45 -3.06
N GLY A 79 -17.86 -16.66 -2.21
CA GLY A 79 -17.94 -16.82 -0.77
C GLY A 79 -19.32 -16.53 -0.19
N VAL A 80 -19.40 -16.66 1.14
CA VAL A 80 -20.66 -16.50 1.92
C VAL A 80 -21.38 -15.17 1.65
N LYS A 81 -20.62 -14.13 1.26
CA LYS A 81 -21.15 -12.82 0.88
C LYS A 81 -20.49 -12.31 -0.40
N ARG A 82 -21.01 -12.77 -1.55
CA ARG A 82 -20.68 -12.20 -2.86
C ARG A 82 -20.91 -10.69 -2.85
N LEU A 83 -19.93 -9.93 -3.35
CA LEU A 83 -19.99 -8.48 -3.39
C LEU A 83 -19.90 -8.00 -4.85
N PRO A 84 -21.02 -7.64 -5.50
CA PRO A 84 -20.97 -7.02 -6.81
C PRO A 84 -20.31 -5.63 -6.69
N LEU A 85 -19.34 -5.34 -7.56
CA LEU A 85 -18.61 -4.08 -7.56
C LEU A 85 -19.44 -3.02 -8.30
N VAL A 86 -20.41 -2.44 -7.62
CA VAL A 86 -21.38 -1.49 -8.21
C VAL A 86 -21.41 -0.19 -7.44
N ILE A 87 -21.24 0.93 -8.16
CA ILE A 87 -21.35 2.29 -7.62
C ILE A 87 -22.29 3.09 -8.53
N GLY A 88 -23.48 3.39 -8.02
CA GLY A 88 -24.55 3.98 -8.82
C GLY A 88 -24.99 3.06 -9.95
N ASP A 89 -24.86 3.52 -11.19
CA ASP A 89 -25.16 2.79 -12.42
C ASP A 89 -23.95 2.04 -13.03
N THR A 90 -22.79 2.12 -12.37
CA THR A 90 -21.53 1.59 -12.90
C THR A 90 -21.16 0.30 -12.21
N THR A 91 -21.03 -0.77 -13.00
CA THR A 91 -20.44 -2.05 -12.60
C THR A 91 -18.98 -2.10 -13.03
N TYR A 92 -18.10 -2.50 -12.12
CA TYR A 92 -16.68 -2.72 -12.40
C TYR A 92 -16.40 -4.21 -12.64
N ASP A 93 -15.66 -4.51 -13.70
CA ASP A 93 -15.40 -5.89 -14.16
C ASP A 93 -14.14 -6.47 -13.52
N LYS A 94 -13.20 -5.60 -13.15
CA LYS A 94 -11.86 -5.94 -12.66
C LYS A 94 -11.47 -5.04 -11.49
N ILE A 95 -10.64 -5.56 -10.60
CA ILE A 95 -9.94 -4.76 -9.59
C ILE A 95 -8.45 -4.72 -9.91
N ILE A 96 -7.86 -3.52 -10.01
CA ILE A 96 -6.41 -3.33 -10.05
C ILE A 96 -5.90 -3.20 -8.61
N LEU A 97 -5.05 -4.15 -8.20
CA LEU A 97 -4.37 -4.13 -6.91
C LEU A 97 -2.93 -3.66 -7.11
N THR A 98 -2.44 -2.76 -6.26
CA THR A 98 -1.01 -2.41 -6.21
C THR A 98 -0.39 -2.75 -4.86
N PRO A 99 0.11 -4.00 -4.69
CA PRO A 99 0.85 -4.38 -3.49
C PRO A 99 2.08 -3.50 -3.28
N LEU A 100 2.12 -2.77 -2.17
CA LEU A 100 3.20 -1.88 -1.80
C LEU A 100 4.23 -2.66 -0.96
N MET A 101 5.34 -3.06 -1.59
CA MET A 101 6.42 -3.75 -0.87
C MET A 101 7.19 -2.79 0.03
N MET A 102 7.74 -3.33 1.12
CA MET A 102 8.47 -2.56 2.12
C MET A 102 9.89 -3.10 2.23
N ASP A 103 10.88 -2.21 2.08
CA ASP A 103 12.28 -2.59 2.23
C ASP A 103 12.64 -2.72 3.72
N PHE A 104 12.29 -3.86 4.31
CA PHE A 104 12.63 -4.22 5.69
C PHE A 104 14.13 -4.47 5.90
N GLY A 105 14.95 -4.32 4.86
CA GLY A 105 16.40 -4.43 4.97
C GLY A 105 16.89 -3.52 6.08
N CYS A 106 17.45 -4.10 7.14
CA CYS A 106 17.96 -3.33 8.26
C CYS A 106 19.47 -3.54 8.37
N LYS A 107 20.24 -2.50 8.05
CA LYS A 107 21.68 -2.48 8.31
C LYS A 107 21.92 -1.89 9.70
N GLY A 108 22.62 -2.63 10.57
CA GLY A 108 23.10 -2.10 11.85
C GLY A 108 22.20 -2.29 13.07
N ILE A 109 21.17 -3.16 13.01
CA ILE A 109 20.44 -3.54 14.23
C ILE A 109 21.36 -4.36 15.13
N ILE A 110 21.65 -3.83 16.32
CA ILE A 110 22.32 -4.58 17.38
C ILE A 110 21.33 -5.63 17.91
N ASN A 111 21.69 -6.90 17.81
CA ASN A 111 20.90 -7.99 18.35
C ASN A 111 21.56 -8.52 19.63
N ASP A 112 20.96 -8.21 20.78
CA ASP A 112 21.46 -8.62 22.11
C ASP A 112 21.03 -10.06 22.49
N SER A 113 20.41 -10.79 21.56
CA SER A 113 20.11 -12.21 21.75
C SER A 113 21.39 -13.05 21.76
N PHE A 114 21.28 -14.26 22.29
CA PHE A 114 22.35 -15.24 22.32
C PHE A 114 23.05 -15.45 20.96
N TYR A 115 22.29 -15.36 19.85
CA TYR A 115 22.83 -15.58 18.51
C TYR A 115 23.52 -14.34 17.91
N GLY A 116 23.34 -13.14 18.47
CA GLY A 116 24.07 -11.93 18.10
C GLY A 116 23.86 -11.37 16.68
N ILE A 117 23.12 -12.08 15.81
CA ILE A 117 22.93 -11.72 14.40
C ILE A 117 21.50 -11.22 14.18
N ALA A 118 21.34 -9.99 13.70
CA ALA A 118 20.03 -9.46 13.34
C ALA A 118 19.52 -10.04 12.01
N PRO A 119 18.21 -10.32 11.88
CA PRO A 119 17.61 -10.67 10.60
C PRO A 119 17.88 -9.58 9.55
N GLN A 120 18.39 -9.97 8.38
CA GLN A 120 18.77 -9.02 7.32
C GLN A 120 17.58 -8.59 6.44
N LYS A 121 16.59 -9.47 6.25
CA LYS A 121 15.33 -9.23 5.51
C LYS A 121 15.51 -8.49 4.18
N PRO A 122 16.34 -9.00 3.25
CA PRO A 122 16.56 -8.32 1.99
C PRO A 122 15.26 -8.30 1.16
N ILE A 123 14.93 -7.14 0.57
CA ILE A 123 13.67 -6.99 -0.17
C ILE A 123 13.50 -7.98 -1.33
N VAL A 124 14.59 -8.52 -1.87
CA VAL A 124 14.55 -9.54 -2.94
C VAL A 124 13.71 -10.76 -2.56
N GLU A 125 13.69 -11.16 -1.29
CA GLU A 125 12.87 -12.29 -0.82
C GLU A 125 11.39 -11.95 -0.93
N GLN A 126 10.99 -10.75 -0.52
CA GLN A 126 9.61 -10.27 -0.67
C GLN A 126 9.22 -10.15 -2.14
N VAL A 127 10.10 -9.65 -3.00
CA VAL A 127 9.86 -9.56 -4.45
C VAL A 127 9.61 -10.94 -5.04
N VAL A 128 10.46 -11.93 -4.73
CA VAL A 128 10.31 -13.30 -5.23
C VAL A 128 8.99 -13.91 -4.77
N ASP A 129 8.63 -13.76 -3.50
CA ASP A 129 7.38 -14.31 -2.95
C ASP A 129 6.15 -13.66 -3.58
N VAL A 130 6.14 -12.33 -3.74
CA VAL A 130 5.02 -11.61 -4.38
C VAL A 130 4.83 -12.05 -5.82
N PHE A 131 5.90 -12.12 -6.62
CA PHE A 131 5.78 -12.51 -8.04
C PHE A 131 5.50 -14.00 -8.22
N ASN A 132 6.00 -14.88 -7.34
CA ASN A 132 5.56 -16.28 -7.29
C ASN A 132 4.07 -16.38 -6.93
N GLY A 133 3.61 -15.56 -5.98
CA GLY A 133 2.20 -15.43 -5.61
C GLY A 133 1.32 -15.05 -6.80
N ILE A 134 1.69 -13.98 -7.51
CA ILE A 134 0.98 -13.50 -8.71
C ILE A 134 0.97 -14.55 -9.82
N LYS A 135 2.09 -15.24 -10.06
CA LYS A 135 2.18 -16.33 -11.02
C LYS A 135 1.20 -17.44 -10.69
N LYS A 136 1.25 -17.97 -9.46
CA LYS A 136 0.35 -19.04 -9.01
C LYS A 136 -1.10 -18.56 -9.04
N TYR A 137 -1.39 -17.33 -8.65
CA TYR A 137 -2.72 -16.74 -8.78
C TYR A 137 -3.21 -16.79 -10.22
N CYS A 138 -2.41 -16.39 -11.21
CA CYS A 138 -2.78 -16.47 -12.63
C CYS A 138 -3.01 -17.90 -13.14
N GLN A 139 -2.49 -18.91 -12.44
CA GLN A 139 -2.51 -20.33 -12.83
C GLN A 139 -3.49 -21.18 -12.03
N ASN A 140 -4.13 -20.63 -10.99
CA ASN A 140 -5.00 -21.38 -10.09
C ASN A 140 -6.26 -20.59 -9.75
N GLU A 141 -7.38 -21.26 -9.57
CA GLU A 141 -8.62 -20.74 -9.00
C GLU A 141 -8.99 -21.61 -7.80
N LEU A 142 -9.42 -20.94 -6.73
CA LEU A 142 -9.77 -21.58 -5.47
C LEU A 142 -11.22 -22.03 -5.49
N LEU A 143 -11.45 -23.32 -5.26
CA LEU A 143 -12.76 -23.89 -4.98
C LEU A 143 -12.79 -24.42 -3.56
N VAL A 144 -13.89 -24.12 -2.84
CA VAL A 144 -14.16 -24.70 -1.52
C VAL A 144 -15.43 -25.54 -1.60
N LYS A 145 -15.29 -26.86 -1.42
CA LYS A 145 -16.40 -27.82 -1.43
C LYS A 145 -16.42 -28.59 -0.13
N ASN A 146 -17.50 -28.47 0.65
CA ASN A 146 -17.65 -29.15 1.95
C ASN A 146 -16.48 -28.93 2.93
N GLY A 147 -15.79 -27.79 2.85
CA GLY A 147 -14.62 -27.48 3.69
C GLY A 147 -13.28 -27.97 3.13
N GLU A 148 -13.27 -28.70 2.01
CA GLU A 148 -12.06 -29.07 1.29
C GLU A 148 -11.68 -27.98 0.28
N VAL A 149 -10.38 -27.72 0.17
CA VAL A 149 -9.78 -26.74 -0.74
C VAL A 149 -9.24 -27.47 -1.97
N GLU A 150 -9.68 -27.04 -3.14
CA GLU A 150 -9.22 -27.52 -4.44
C GLU A 150 -8.72 -26.33 -5.27
N TYR A 151 -7.61 -26.52 -5.97
CA TYR A 151 -7.08 -25.55 -6.93
C TYR A 151 -7.26 -26.09 -8.34
N ILE A 152 -8.01 -25.37 -9.16
CA ILE A 152 -8.24 -25.72 -10.56
C ILE A 152 -7.54 -24.70 -11.48
N PRO A 153 -7.10 -25.09 -12.68
CA PRO A 153 -6.51 -24.13 -13.61
C PRO A 153 -7.55 -23.12 -14.14
N PRO A 154 -7.39 -21.81 -13.96
CA PRO A 154 -8.19 -20.78 -14.61
C PRO A 154 -7.46 -20.24 -15.83
N LYS A 155 -8.09 -19.28 -16.51
CA LYS A 155 -7.36 -18.37 -17.41
C LYS A 155 -7.05 -17.06 -16.70
N LYS A 156 -5.87 -16.51 -16.96
CA LYS A 156 -5.47 -15.15 -16.55
C LYS A 156 -6.54 -14.10 -16.90
N ASP A 157 -7.17 -14.23 -18.06
CA ASP A 157 -8.21 -13.29 -18.53
C ASP A 157 -9.50 -13.35 -17.70
N GLU A 158 -9.78 -14.47 -17.03
CA GLU A 158 -10.98 -14.71 -16.21
C GLU A 158 -10.82 -14.20 -14.76
N LYS A 159 -9.58 -13.82 -14.37
CA LYS A 159 -9.26 -13.31 -13.04
C LYS A 159 -9.90 -11.98 -12.73
N LEU A 160 -10.37 -11.82 -11.50
CA LEU A 160 -10.88 -10.53 -11.01
C LEU A 160 -9.76 -9.50 -10.86
N PHE A 161 -8.61 -9.92 -10.35
CA PHE A 161 -7.51 -9.02 -10.05
C PHE A 161 -6.55 -8.89 -11.22
N GLU A 162 -6.18 -7.64 -11.50
CA GLU A 162 -4.91 -7.29 -12.14
C GLU A 162 -3.97 -6.80 -11.04
N ILE A 163 -2.77 -7.36 -10.94
CA ILE A 163 -1.89 -7.12 -9.78
C ILE A 163 -0.59 -6.47 -10.25
N TYR A 164 -0.37 -5.22 -9.85
CA TYR A 164 0.76 -4.40 -10.26
C TYR A 164 1.57 -3.89 -9.06
N PRO A 165 2.54 -4.67 -8.56
CA PRO A 165 3.28 -4.33 -7.35
C PRO A 165 4.12 -3.05 -7.48
N PHE A 166 4.35 -2.38 -6.35
CA PHE A 166 5.31 -1.30 -6.22
C PHE A 166 6.58 -1.81 -5.55
N LEU A 167 7.75 -1.48 -6.10
CA LEU A 167 9.03 -1.84 -5.51
C LEU A 167 9.30 -0.98 -4.27
N GLY A 168 9.54 -1.61 -3.13
CA GLY A 168 10.04 -0.90 -1.95
C GLY A 168 11.48 -0.46 -2.15
N ILE A 169 11.82 0.79 -1.85
CA ILE A 169 13.21 1.25 -1.84
C ILE A 169 13.47 2.07 -0.59
N ASN A 170 14.44 1.63 0.22
CA ASN A 170 15.09 2.48 1.21
C ASN A 170 16.53 2.77 0.76
N THR A 171 16.82 4.02 0.40
CA THR A 171 18.13 4.43 -0.14
C THR A 171 19.29 4.20 0.83
N LYS A 172 19.05 4.14 2.15
CA LYS A 172 20.07 3.80 3.15
C LYS A 172 20.61 2.37 2.99
N ASN A 173 19.82 1.47 2.40
CA ASN A 173 20.23 0.09 2.16
C ASN A 173 21.17 -0.06 0.96
N TYR A 174 21.37 0.97 0.16
CA TYR A 174 22.11 0.88 -1.10
C TYR A 174 23.18 1.96 -1.22
N THR A 175 24.20 1.66 -2.01
CA THR A 175 25.11 2.67 -2.56
C THR A 175 24.43 3.43 -3.70
N HIS A 176 24.96 4.61 -4.05
CA HIS A 176 24.45 5.39 -5.18
C HIS A 176 24.41 4.58 -6.49
N GLY A 177 25.49 3.83 -6.80
CA GLY A 177 25.54 3.00 -8.00
C GLY A 177 24.54 1.84 -7.98
N GLN A 178 24.26 1.25 -6.81
CA GLN A 178 23.21 0.23 -6.69
C GLN A 178 21.82 0.79 -6.96
N ILE A 179 21.51 2.00 -6.49
CA ILE A 179 20.22 2.67 -6.78
C ILE A 179 20.07 2.88 -8.29
N GLN A 180 21.11 3.39 -8.95
CA GLN A 180 21.09 3.59 -10.41
C GLN A 180 20.85 2.27 -11.16
N ASN A 181 21.54 1.19 -10.75
CA ASN A 181 21.38 -0.11 -11.38
C ASN A 181 19.98 -0.71 -11.14
N LEU A 182 19.41 -0.55 -9.95
CA LEU A 182 18.04 -0.99 -9.65
C LEU A 182 17.02 -0.26 -10.52
N LEU A 183 17.13 1.07 -10.60
CA LEU A 183 16.22 1.91 -11.40
C LEU A 183 16.35 1.60 -12.90
N ALA A 184 17.58 1.43 -13.41
CA ALA A 184 17.81 1.05 -14.79
C ALA A 184 17.25 -0.34 -15.11
N LYS A 185 17.44 -1.33 -14.22
CA LYS A 185 16.96 -2.69 -14.42
C LYS A 185 15.43 -2.76 -14.49
N TYR A 186 14.75 -2.08 -13.57
CA TYR A 186 13.30 -2.24 -13.39
C TYR A 186 12.44 -1.16 -14.04
N PHE A 187 13.02 -0.06 -14.50
CA PHE A 187 12.27 1.09 -15.00
C PHE A 187 12.90 1.80 -16.21
N SER A 188 13.90 1.23 -16.90
CA SER A 188 14.50 1.85 -18.10
C SER A 188 13.47 2.05 -19.22
N ASP A 189 12.66 1.03 -19.48
CA ASP A 189 11.62 1.01 -20.52
C ASP A 189 10.21 1.21 -19.95
N TYR A 190 10.12 1.75 -18.72
CA TYR A 190 8.84 2.07 -18.11
C TYR A 190 8.18 3.23 -18.86
N ASN A 191 6.95 3.02 -19.31
CA ASN A 191 6.23 3.92 -20.22
C ASN A 191 4.77 4.16 -19.80
N HIS A 192 4.39 3.80 -18.58
CA HIS A 192 3.03 3.98 -18.03
C HIS A 192 1.92 3.18 -18.71
N ASP A 193 2.26 2.29 -19.64
CA ASP A 193 1.26 1.51 -20.34
C ASP A 193 0.84 0.30 -19.50
N ARG A 194 -0.41 0.33 -19.02
CA ARG A 194 -1.05 -0.76 -18.29
C ARG A 194 -0.94 -2.09 -19.03
N GLN A 195 -1.00 -2.10 -20.37
CA GLN A 195 -0.92 -3.33 -21.14
C GLN A 195 0.42 -4.03 -20.97
N ASN A 196 1.53 -3.29 -20.85
CA ASN A 196 2.85 -3.89 -20.62
C ASN A 196 2.94 -4.55 -19.24
N LEU A 197 2.36 -3.91 -18.21
CA LEU A 197 2.25 -4.49 -16.86
C LEU A 197 1.34 -5.74 -16.88
N TYR A 198 0.20 -5.64 -17.55
CA TYR A 198 -0.72 -6.75 -17.73
C TYR A 198 0.00 -7.91 -18.40
N ASP A 199 0.66 -7.70 -19.53
CA ASP A 199 1.35 -8.74 -20.28
C ASP A 199 2.43 -9.44 -19.44
N ASN A 200 3.11 -8.72 -18.54
CA ASN A 200 4.11 -9.30 -17.64
C ASN A 200 3.53 -9.98 -16.41
N MET A 201 2.29 -9.66 -16.02
CA MET A 201 1.59 -10.32 -14.91
C MET A 201 1.54 -11.84 -15.13
N GLY A 202 2.13 -12.56 -14.17
CA GLY A 202 2.21 -14.02 -14.14
C GLY A 202 3.40 -14.65 -14.90
N LYS A 203 4.29 -13.85 -15.52
CA LYS A 203 5.44 -14.37 -16.30
C LYS A 203 6.67 -14.73 -15.47
N PHE A 204 6.67 -14.47 -14.16
CA PHE A 204 7.83 -14.75 -13.32
C PHE A 204 8.19 -16.25 -13.32
N ASN A 205 9.46 -16.55 -13.59
CA ASN A 205 9.94 -17.93 -13.71
C ASN A 205 10.65 -18.45 -12.45
N GLY A 206 10.78 -17.62 -11.42
CA GLY A 206 11.53 -17.92 -10.19
C GLY A 206 12.92 -17.27 -10.13
N ASP A 207 13.41 -16.70 -11.23
CA ASP A 207 14.70 -15.99 -11.28
C ASP A 207 14.49 -14.48 -11.24
N ILE A 208 15.01 -13.83 -10.19
CA ILE A 208 14.96 -12.37 -10.02
C ILE A 208 15.62 -11.62 -11.18
N ASN A 209 16.55 -12.24 -11.91
CA ASN A 209 17.19 -11.63 -13.07
C ASN A 209 16.26 -11.55 -14.29
N ALA A 210 15.20 -12.37 -14.32
CA ALA A 210 14.17 -12.31 -15.36
C ALA A 210 13.18 -11.14 -15.14
N ILE A 211 13.14 -10.54 -13.95
CA ILE A 211 12.35 -9.34 -13.68
C ILE A 211 13.09 -8.13 -14.24
N GLY A 212 12.43 -7.39 -15.14
CA GLY A 212 12.95 -6.16 -15.75
C GLY A 212 11.93 -5.03 -15.75
N SER A 213 12.01 -4.16 -16.74
CA SER A 213 11.03 -3.09 -16.96
C SER A 213 9.60 -3.61 -17.05
N ASN A 214 8.64 -2.81 -16.57
CA ASN A 214 7.20 -3.10 -16.62
C ASN A 214 6.77 -4.37 -15.84
N PHE A 215 7.50 -4.73 -14.79
CA PHE A 215 7.03 -5.65 -13.75
C PHE A 215 6.48 -4.92 -12.52
N PHE A 216 6.95 -3.69 -12.27
CA PHE A 216 6.49 -2.83 -11.18
C PHE A 216 5.75 -1.62 -11.73
N ALA A 217 4.63 -1.26 -11.11
CA ALA A 217 3.87 -0.06 -11.48
C ALA A 217 4.42 1.22 -10.85
N GLY A 218 5.26 1.13 -9.82
CA GLY A 218 5.78 2.29 -9.11
C GLY A 218 6.75 1.92 -7.99
N ILE A 219 7.04 2.90 -7.14
CA ILE A 219 7.98 2.77 -6.02
C ILE A 219 7.29 3.10 -4.70
N LYS A 220 7.47 2.27 -3.68
CA LYS A 220 7.06 2.55 -2.30
C LYS A 220 8.29 3.00 -1.52
N VAL A 221 8.16 4.12 -0.83
CA VAL A 221 9.11 4.53 0.21
C VAL A 221 8.40 4.52 1.56
N TYR A 222 9.13 4.14 2.60
CA TYR A 222 8.53 3.90 3.91
C TYR A 222 9.35 4.59 5.01
N PRO A 223 9.06 5.86 5.31
CA PRO A 223 9.83 6.63 6.29
C PRO A 223 10.03 6.00 7.67
N PRO A 224 9.05 5.29 8.26
CA PRO A 224 9.28 4.64 9.55
C PRO A 224 10.34 3.53 9.54
N LEU A 225 10.75 3.06 8.35
CA LEU A 225 11.87 2.12 8.14
C LEU A 225 13.22 2.82 7.95
N ASP A 226 13.37 4.05 8.46
CA ASP A 226 14.59 4.88 8.36
C ASP A 226 14.80 5.60 7.02
N PHE A 227 13.77 5.70 6.18
CA PHE A 227 13.84 6.50 4.97
C PHE A 227 13.55 7.97 5.30
N ASP A 228 14.57 8.84 5.30
CA ASP A 228 14.35 10.29 5.39
C ASP A 228 14.08 10.84 3.98
N PRO A 229 12.89 11.42 3.71
CA PRO A 229 12.61 11.97 2.39
C PRO A 229 13.56 13.09 1.97
N TRP A 230 14.13 13.82 2.94
CA TRP A 230 15.08 14.90 2.70
C TRP A 230 16.14 14.98 3.82
N PRO A 231 17.21 14.17 3.73
CA PRO A 231 18.25 14.02 4.75
C PRO A 231 19.22 15.20 4.76
N GLU A 232 18.73 16.36 5.21
CA GLU A 232 19.53 17.58 5.34
C GLU A 232 20.75 17.34 6.26
N GLY A 233 21.93 17.80 5.82
CA GLY A 233 23.19 17.59 6.54
C GLY A 233 23.88 16.25 6.27
N ASN A 234 23.29 15.35 5.45
CA ASN A 234 23.95 14.14 4.97
C ASN A 234 24.03 14.13 3.45
N ASP A 235 25.08 14.76 2.90
CA ASP A 235 25.25 14.94 1.44
C ASP A 235 25.23 13.62 0.66
N ASN A 236 25.75 12.54 1.23
CA ASN A 236 25.77 11.23 0.59
C ASN A 236 24.36 10.63 0.50
N GLU A 237 23.59 10.66 1.60
CA GLU A 237 22.19 10.20 1.57
C GLU A 237 21.32 11.11 0.69
N LEU A 238 21.54 12.42 0.76
CA LEU A 238 20.84 13.40 -0.06
C LEU A 238 21.06 13.14 -1.55
N ALA A 239 22.29 12.83 -1.97
CA ALA A 239 22.60 12.47 -3.35
C ALA A 239 21.84 11.21 -3.79
N LYS A 240 21.70 10.22 -2.91
CA LYS A 240 20.97 8.97 -3.19
C LYS A 240 19.48 9.18 -3.34
N VAL A 241 18.82 9.91 -2.43
CA VAL A 241 17.38 10.20 -2.57
C VAL A 241 17.12 11.09 -3.78
N LYS A 242 17.98 12.07 -4.06
CA LYS A 242 17.88 12.88 -5.28
C LYS A 242 18.05 12.06 -6.56
N CYS A 243 18.91 11.04 -6.56
CA CYS A 243 19.02 10.11 -7.68
C CYS A 243 17.70 9.38 -7.93
N LEU A 244 17.06 8.88 -6.87
CA LEU A 244 15.75 8.25 -6.95
C LEU A 244 14.69 9.22 -7.49
N TYR A 245 14.55 10.39 -6.87
CA TYR A 245 13.53 11.38 -7.25
C TYR A 245 13.72 11.91 -8.67
N ARG A 246 14.96 12.19 -9.09
CA ARG A 246 15.25 12.61 -10.46
C ARG A 246 14.75 11.59 -11.47
N TYR A 247 15.08 10.31 -11.24
CA TYR A 247 14.67 9.23 -12.13
C TYR A 247 13.15 9.11 -12.19
N CYS A 248 12.47 9.13 -11.04
CA CYS A 248 11.00 9.07 -10.99
C CYS A 248 10.33 10.31 -11.60
N ASN A 249 10.90 11.49 -11.43
CA ASN A 249 10.40 12.74 -12.03
C ASN A 249 10.51 12.71 -13.56
N GLU A 250 11.65 12.29 -14.10
CA GLU A 250 11.92 12.22 -15.55
C GLU A 250 11.07 11.14 -16.22
N LYS A 251 10.98 9.96 -15.61
CA LYS A 251 10.22 8.81 -16.11
C LYS A 251 8.78 8.77 -15.62
N LYS A 252 8.30 9.80 -14.92
CA LYS A 252 6.96 9.91 -14.29
C LYS A 252 6.53 8.67 -13.48
N ILE A 253 7.48 7.98 -12.85
CA ILE A 253 7.22 6.78 -12.05
C ILE A 253 6.50 7.22 -10.77
N PRO A 254 5.31 6.68 -10.46
CA PRO A 254 4.60 7.04 -9.25
C PRO A 254 5.34 6.57 -8.00
N ILE A 255 5.43 7.45 -7.00
CA ILE A 255 5.90 7.13 -5.66
C ILE A 255 4.74 7.17 -4.69
N THR A 256 4.58 6.12 -3.88
CA THR A 256 3.73 6.18 -2.69
C THR A 256 4.63 6.25 -1.45
N THR A 257 4.40 7.23 -0.57
CA THR A 257 5.08 7.33 0.73
C THR A 257 4.12 6.96 1.85
N HIS A 258 4.61 6.25 2.87
CA HIS A 258 3.86 6.14 4.13
C HIS A 258 3.69 7.52 4.77
N CYS A 259 2.47 7.85 5.22
CA CYS A 259 2.17 9.14 5.82
C CYS A 259 1.10 9.03 6.94
N SER A 260 1.35 8.17 7.93
CA SER A 260 0.59 8.13 9.19
C SER A 260 1.49 7.87 10.39
N GLU A 261 1.06 8.28 11.59
CA GLU A 261 1.82 8.01 12.83
C GLU A 261 1.86 6.52 13.20
N GLY A 262 0.93 5.72 12.67
CA GLY A 262 0.89 4.28 12.84
C GLY A 262 1.84 3.52 11.90
N GLY A 263 1.79 2.20 11.99
CA GLY A 263 2.54 1.28 11.12
C GLY A 263 3.84 0.76 11.75
N PHE A 264 4.67 0.12 10.92
CA PHE A 264 5.88 -0.56 11.36
C PHE A 264 7.09 0.39 11.44
N ALA A 265 7.50 0.81 12.63
CA ALA A 265 8.61 1.76 12.81
C ALA A 265 9.86 1.11 13.41
N THR A 266 11.05 1.37 12.83
CA THR A 266 12.35 0.86 13.30
C THR A 266 13.30 1.93 13.81
N VAL A 267 13.01 3.22 13.60
CA VAL A 267 13.82 4.37 14.07
C VAL A 267 13.03 5.37 14.90
N ASP A 268 13.70 6.09 15.78
CA ASP A 268 13.05 6.98 16.76
C ASP A 268 12.52 8.25 16.05
N GLU A 269 13.18 8.62 14.96
CA GLU A 269 12.86 9.71 14.04
C GLU A 269 11.68 9.37 13.11
N ALA A 270 11.06 8.18 13.24
CA ALA A 270 10.01 7.72 12.34
C ALA A 270 8.89 8.75 12.14
N LYS A 271 8.46 9.42 13.22
CA LYS A 271 7.44 10.48 13.15
C LYS A 271 7.93 11.70 12.37
N GLU A 272 9.19 12.09 12.53
CA GLU A 272 9.79 13.21 11.80
C GLU A 272 9.89 12.90 10.31
N TYR A 273 10.44 11.74 9.95
CA TYR A 273 10.60 11.34 8.54
C TYR A 273 9.27 11.11 7.83
N THR A 274 8.23 10.70 8.56
CA THR A 274 6.89 10.48 8.01
C THR A 274 6.11 11.79 7.78
N SER A 275 6.57 12.90 8.36
CA SER A 275 5.89 14.18 8.22
C SER A 275 5.83 14.63 6.74
N PRO A 276 4.65 15.03 6.23
CA PRO A 276 4.51 15.53 4.85
C PRO A 276 5.35 16.79 4.60
N ALA A 277 5.72 17.54 5.65
CA ALA A 277 6.59 18.71 5.52
C ALA A 277 7.99 18.37 4.96
N LYS A 278 8.50 17.14 5.19
CA LYS A 278 9.79 16.67 4.63
C LYS A 278 9.78 16.61 3.10
N TRP A 279 8.59 16.54 2.49
CA TRP A 279 8.43 16.48 1.03
C TRP A 279 8.37 17.85 0.35
N LYS A 280 8.25 18.96 1.09
CA LYS A 280 8.30 20.32 0.52
C LYS A 280 9.55 20.59 -0.32
N PRO A 281 10.78 20.38 0.18
CA PRO A 281 11.98 20.61 -0.63
C PRO A 281 12.05 19.64 -1.82
N VAL A 282 11.56 18.40 -1.67
CA VAL A 282 11.50 17.42 -2.76
C VAL A 282 10.62 17.95 -3.90
N LEU A 283 9.39 18.38 -3.60
CA LEU A 283 8.44 18.85 -4.61
C LEU A 283 8.83 20.21 -5.21
N SER A 284 9.59 21.02 -4.47
CA SER A 284 10.19 22.26 -4.98
C SER A 284 11.27 21.99 -6.05
N GLU A 285 12.11 20.98 -5.83
CA GLU A 285 13.19 20.59 -6.76
C GLU A 285 12.68 19.70 -7.91
N PHE A 286 11.75 18.78 -7.62
CA PHE A 286 11.20 17.79 -8.56
C PHE A 286 9.70 18.03 -8.77
N LYS A 287 9.35 19.14 -9.42
CA LYS A 287 7.97 19.64 -9.60
C LYS A 287 7.03 18.67 -10.32
N ASP A 288 7.62 17.73 -11.03
CA ASP A 288 7.00 16.82 -11.95
C ASP A 288 6.89 15.39 -11.38
N LEU A 289 7.34 15.21 -10.12
CA LEU A 289 7.29 13.96 -9.37
C LEU A 289 5.84 13.62 -9.02
N ARG A 290 5.40 12.42 -9.40
CA ARG A 290 4.10 11.86 -9.01
C ARG A 290 4.21 11.25 -7.62
N LEU A 291 3.58 11.88 -6.64
CA LEU A 291 3.67 11.48 -5.23
C LEU A 291 2.29 11.25 -4.65
N ASN A 292 2.10 10.10 -4.00
CA ASN A 292 0.93 9.79 -3.20
C ASN A 292 1.30 9.69 -1.71
N PHE A 293 0.61 10.48 -0.87
CA PHE A 293 0.68 10.38 0.59
C PHE A 293 -0.32 9.35 1.09
N ALA A 294 0.19 8.22 1.58
CA ALA A 294 -0.66 7.17 2.11
C ALA A 294 -1.34 7.55 3.42
N HIS A 295 -2.55 7.03 3.63
CA HIS A 295 -3.37 7.25 4.82
C HIS A 295 -3.74 8.71 5.09
N PHE A 296 -3.63 9.58 4.09
CA PHE A 296 -4.08 10.96 4.14
C PHE A 296 -3.60 11.73 5.39
N GLY A 297 -2.35 11.47 5.84
CA GLY A 297 -1.78 12.18 6.98
C GLY A 297 -2.36 11.81 8.34
N ARG A 298 -2.91 10.60 8.53
CA ARG A 298 -3.53 10.21 9.81
C ARG A 298 -2.55 10.37 10.98
N GLN A 299 -2.95 11.15 11.97
CA GLN A 299 -2.24 11.32 13.24
C GLN A 299 -3.11 10.84 14.41
N ASP A 300 -2.46 10.42 15.48
CA ASP A 300 -3.09 10.16 16.77
C ASP A 300 -3.64 11.45 17.36
N ARG A 301 -4.67 11.29 18.21
CA ARG A 301 -5.26 12.40 18.94
C ARG A 301 -4.22 13.10 19.82
N LYS A 302 -4.37 14.41 19.95
CA LYS A 302 -3.58 15.22 20.88
C LYS A 302 -3.82 14.72 22.31
N TRP A 303 -2.86 14.94 23.20
CA TRP A 303 -2.91 14.45 24.59
C TRP A 303 -4.17 14.88 25.38
N TYR A 304 -4.80 15.99 24.99
CA TYR A 304 -6.03 16.52 25.56
C TYR A 304 -7.31 16.08 24.82
N GLY A 305 -7.21 15.08 23.93
CA GLY A 305 -8.33 14.39 23.29
C GLY A 305 -8.84 14.96 21.98
N ALA A 306 -8.29 16.09 21.50
CA ALA A 306 -8.68 16.66 20.20
C ALA A 306 -8.01 15.92 19.03
N ASP A 307 -8.70 15.87 17.88
CA ASP A 307 -8.14 15.33 16.65
C ASP A 307 -6.97 16.20 16.15
N ASN A 308 -6.02 15.54 15.50
CA ASN A 308 -4.80 16.16 15.00
C ASN A 308 -4.79 16.16 13.47
N HIS A 309 -4.96 17.34 12.88
CA HIS A 309 -5.06 17.53 11.43
C HIS A 309 -3.83 18.24 10.84
N GLU A 310 -2.71 18.31 11.56
CA GLU A 310 -1.52 19.05 11.11
C GLU A 310 -0.97 18.47 9.79
N TRP A 311 -0.85 17.14 9.69
CA TRP A 311 -0.38 16.47 8.48
C TRP A 311 -1.44 16.48 7.36
N GLU A 312 -2.71 16.32 7.69
CA GLU A 312 -3.81 16.40 6.71
C GLU A 312 -3.88 17.79 6.05
N ASN A 313 -3.75 18.87 6.84
CA ASN A 313 -3.71 20.24 6.33
C ASN A 313 -2.46 20.52 5.49
N GLU A 314 -1.32 19.94 5.86
CA GLU A 314 -0.09 20.06 5.07
C GLU A 314 -0.21 19.33 3.73
N ILE A 315 -0.76 18.11 3.71
CA ILE A 315 -1.04 17.37 2.48
C ILE A 315 -2.02 18.14 1.60
N LEU A 316 -3.08 18.71 2.17
CA LEU A 316 -4.02 19.56 1.43
C LEU A 316 -3.29 20.75 0.77
N SER A 317 -2.43 21.44 1.52
CA SER A 317 -1.61 22.53 1.00
C SER A 317 -0.72 22.07 -0.17
N LEU A 318 -0.07 20.90 -0.04
CA LEU A 318 0.76 20.31 -1.09
C LEU A 318 -0.05 19.93 -2.33
N ILE A 319 -1.21 19.31 -2.17
CA ILE A 319 -2.15 18.97 -3.26
C ILE A 319 -2.59 20.24 -4.00
N LEU A 320 -2.94 21.30 -3.27
CA LEU A 320 -3.43 22.53 -3.91
C LEU A 320 -2.30 23.29 -4.63
N SER A 321 -1.06 23.17 -4.17
CA SER A 321 0.11 23.83 -4.75
C SER A 321 0.84 23.05 -5.86
N HIS A 322 0.59 21.74 -6.00
CA HIS A 322 1.29 20.89 -6.97
C HIS A 322 0.33 20.01 -7.77
N GLU A 323 0.53 19.91 -9.09
CA GLU A 323 -0.36 19.13 -9.96
C GLU A 323 -0.22 17.61 -9.81
N ASN A 324 0.93 17.13 -9.34
CA ASN A 324 1.27 15.70 -9.33
C ASN A 324 1.24 15.07 -7.92
N VAL A 325 0.61 15.74 -6.95
CA VAL A 325 0.48 15.26 -5.57
C VAL A 325 -0.91 14.72 -5.32
N TYR A 326 -0.96 13.52 -4.74
CA TYR A 326 -2.14 12.74 -4.43
C TYR A 326 -2.11 12.30 -2.96
N ALA A 327 -3.24 11.85 -2.46
CA ALA A 327 -3.30 11.17 -1.17
C ALA A 327 -4.38 10.09 -1.17
N ASP A 328 -4.07 8.96 -0.54
CA ASP A 328 -5.01 7.86 -0.37
C ASP A 328 -5.52 7.78 1.07
N PHE A 329 -6.74 7.29 1.25
CA PHE A 329 -7.35 7.14 2.57
C PHE A 329 -7.26 5.73 3.14
N SER A 330 -6.28 4.95 2.68
CA SER A 330 -6.05 3.57 3.12
C SER A 330 -6.03 3.44 4.64
N TYR A 331 -6.61 2.34 5.15
CA TYR A 331 -6.95 2.10 6.56
C TYR A 331 -8.01 3.05 7.16
N ARG A 332 -8.07 4.34 6.78
CA ARG A 332 -9.00 5.30 7.40
C ARG A 332 -10.47 4.95 7.15
N GLY A 333 -10.78 4.38 6.00
CA GLY A 333 -12.11 3.88 5.64
C GLY A 333 -12.66 2.71 6.48
N CYS A 334 -11.95 2.26 7.52
CA CYS A 334 -12.47 1.30 8.51
C CYS A 334 -13.53 1.90 9.44
N ASP A 335 -13.56 3.23 9.60
CA ASP A 335 -14.54 3.97 10.38
C ASP A 335 -15.51 4.69 9.45
N ASP A 336 -16.82 4.52 9.64
CA ASP A 336 -17.81 5.15 8.77
C ASP A 336 -17.82 6.68 8.92
N SER A 337 -17.50 7.18 10.12
CA SER A 337 -17.42 8.63 10.39
C SER A 337 -16.32 9.33 9.57
N TYR A 338 -15.28 8.59 9.17
CA TYR A 338 -14.22 9.14 8.32
C TYR A 338 -14.76 9.66 6.97
N TYR A 339 -15.79 9.01 6.40
CA TYR A 339 -16.35 9.46 5.13
C TYR A 339 -17.14 10.76 5.28
N ASP A 340 -17.73 11.02 6.44
CA ASP A 340 -18.37 12.31 6.76
C ASP A 340 -17.31 13.40 6.86
N ASP A 341 -16.22 13.14 7.58
CA ASP A 341 -15.08 14.07 7.72
C ASP A 341 -14.44 14.38 6.35
N LEU A 342 -14.24 13.36 5.51
CA LEU A 342 -13.69 13.53 4.17
C LEU A 342 -14.61 14.36 3.27
N LYS A 343 -15.92 14.13 3.37
CA LYS A 343 -16.93 14.93 2.65
C LYS A 343 -16.90 16.39 3.11
N GLU A 344 -16.79 16.61 4.41
CA GLU A 344 -16.70 17.95 4.98
C GLU A 344 -15.42 18.66 4.51
N LEU A 345 -14.26 18.00 4.60
CA LEU A 345 -12.97 18.50 4.13
C LEU A 345 -13.05 18.99 2.66
N VAL A 346 -13.65 18.18 1.79
CA VAL A 346 -13.86 18.51 0.38
C VAL A 346 -14.85 19.66 0.19
N ASN A 347 -15.94 19.70 0.96
CA ASN A 347 -16.95 20.75 0.86
C ASN A 347 -16.49 22.09 1.43
N ASN A 348 -15.53 22.09 2.35
CA ASN A 348 -14.90 23.30 2.89
C ASN A 348 -13.97 23.99 1.87
N GLN A 349 -13.66 23.34 0.75
CA GLN A 349 -12.95 23.96 -0.37
C GLN A 349 -13.93 24.66 -1.33
N ALA A 350 -13.49 25.77 -1.93
CA ALA A 350 -14.29 26.56 -2.87
C ALA A 350 -13.71 26.55 -4.30
N GLY A 351 -14.60 26.62 -5.30
CA GLY A 351 -14.24 26.73 -6.72
C GLY A 351 -13.24 25.66 -7.18
N GLY A 352 -12.23 26.08 -7.94
CA GLY A 352 -11.23 25.17 -8.51
C GLY A 352 -10.41 24.37 -7.48
N ASN A 353 -10.28 24.83 -6.23
CA ASN A 353 -9.60 24.06 -5.19
C ASN A 353 -10.37 22.80 -4.80
N LYS A 354 -11.72 22.87 -4.83
CA LYS A 354 -12.58 21.72 -4.57
C LYS A 354 -12.40 20.65 -5.64
N ASP A 355 -12.45 21.05 -6.91
CA ASP A 355 -12.31 20.14 -8.04
C ASP A 355 -10.89 19.54 -8.09
N LYS A 356 -9.87 20.36 -7.81
CA LYS A 356 -8.49 19.91 -7.70
C LYS A 356 -8.33 18.88 -6.59
N LEU A 357 -8.81 19.15 -5.37
CA LEU A 357 -8.72 18.19 -4.27
C LEU A 357 -9.41 16.87 -4.61
N LYS A 358 -10.63 16.93 -5.16
CA LYS A 358 -11.38 15.73 -5.59
C LYS A 358 -10.61 14.90 -6.60
N ALA A 359 -9.90 15.52 -7.54
CA ALA A 359 -9.10 14.82 -8.55
C ALA A 359 -7.82 14.17 -8.00
N LYS A 360 -7.48 14.39 -6.72
CA LYS A 360 -6.22 13.93 -6.10
C LYS A 360 -6.43 12.97 -4.92
N ILE A 361 -7.69 12.69 -4.55
CA ILE A 361 -8.02 11.67 -3.55
C ILE A 361 -8.08 10.30 -4.22
N LEU A 362 -7.42 9.31 -3.62
CA LEU A 362 -7.35 7.94 -4.12
C LEU A 362 -7.97 6.95 -3.13
N PHE A 363 -8.70 5.96 -3.64
CA PHE A 363 -9.08 4.79 -2.88
C PHE A 363 -7.86 3.88 -2.69
N GLY A 364 -7.59 3.51 -1.46
CA GLY A 364 -6.69 2.41 -1.09
C GLY A 364 -7.26 1.72 0.14
N SER A 365 -6.99 0.44 0.33
CA SER A 365 -7.55 -0.32 1.46
C SER A 365 -6.63 -0.39 2.68
N ASP A 366 -5.32 -0.42 2.46
CA ASP A 366 -4.30 -0.92 3.38
C ASP A 366 -4.51 -2.39 3.75
N PHE A 367 -5.18 -3.15 2.90
CA PHE A 367 -5.35 -4.59 3.11
C PHE A 367 -3.99 -5.27 2.98
N MET A 368 -3.58 -6.21 3.81
CA MET A 368 -4.30 -6.86 4.90
C MET A 368 -4.23 -6.16 6.26
N ILE A 369 -3.42 -5.10 6.40
CA ILE A 369 -3.14 -4.45 7.69
C ILE A 369 -4.44 -3.93 8.33
N ASN A 370 -5.36 -3.42 7.52
CA ASN A 370 -6.68 -2.96 7.97
C ASN A 370 -7.54 -4.04 8.66
N LEU A 371 -7.23 -5.34 8.51
CA LEU A 371 -7.90 -6.45 9.22
C LEU A 371 -7.74 -6.39 10.74
N MET A 372 -6.85 -5.54 11.26
CA MET A 372 -6.81 -5.27 12.70
C MET A 372 -8.10 -4.59 13.20
N ASP A 373 -8.78 -3.83 12.33
CA ASP A 373 -9.96 -3.03 12.68
C ASP A 373 -11.22 -3.41 11.90
N ILE A 374 -11.10 -4.16 10.79
CA ILE A 374 -12.21 -4.63 9.95
C ILE A 374 -12.21 -6.16 9.78
N ASP A 375 -13.37 -6.77 9.50
CA ASP A 375 -13.47 -8.23 9.40
C ASP A 375 -12.86 -8.81 8.11
N SER A 376 -12.97 -8.08 6.99
CA SER A 376 -12.61 -8.61 5.67
C SER A 376 -12.40 -7.51 4.64
N TYR A 377 -11.75 -7.87 3.53
CA TYR A 377 -11.65 -7.01 2.34
C TYR A 377 -13.03 -6.64 1.79
N ASN A 378 -13.96 -7.60 1.73
CA ASN A 378 -15.35 -7.38 1.30
C ASN A 378 -16.03 -6.30 2.13
N GLN A 379 -15.87 -6.33 3.45
CA GLN A 379 -16.48 -5.34 4.33
C GLN A 379 -15.89 -3.94 4.09
N TYR A 380 -14.57 -3.84 3.83
CA TYR A 380 -13.94 -2.56 3.51
C TYR A 380 -14.49 -1.97 2.21
N LEU A 381 -14.57 -2.78 1.14
CA LEU A 381 -15.15 -2.36 -0.13
C LEU A 381 -16.63 -2.01 0.01
N GLU A 382 -17.41 -2.80 0.72
CA GLU A 382 -18.84 -2.56 0.94
C GLU A 382 -19.09 -1.21 1.64
N ARG A 383 -18.31 -0.88 2.68
CA ARG A 383 -18.42 0.42 3.38
C ARG A 383 -18.19 1.60 2.46
N PHE A 384 -17.27 1.48 1.50
CA PHE A 384 -17.02 2.52 0.51
C PHE A 384 -18.16 2.61 -0.53
N MET A 385 -18.63 1.46 -1.03
CA MET A 385 -19.59 1.40 -2.14
C MET A 385 -21.04 1.63 -1.73
N VAL A 386 -21.42 1.33 -0.49
CA VAL A 386 -22.82 1.37 -0.02
C VAL A 386 -23.45 2.76 -0.23
N SER A 387 -24.74 2.78 -0.56
CA SER A 387 -25.48 4.03 -0.84
C SER A 387 -25.64 4.95 0.37
N SER A 388 -25.56 4.40 1.59
CA SER A 388 -25.58 5.18 2.84
C SER A 388 -24.27 5.90 3.12
N ASN A 389 -23.17 5.54 2.43
CA ASN A 389 -21.91 6.26 2.58
C ASN A 389 -22.09 7.71 2.06
N PRO A 390 -21.65 8.72 2.83
CA PRO A 390 -22.01 10.12 2.62
C PRO A 390 -21.39 10.75 1.37
N LEU A 391 -20.34 10.15 0.80
CA LEU A 391 -19.73 10.57 -0.46
C LEU A 391 -20.70 10.40 -1.64
N SER A 392 -20.66 11.35 -2.59
CA SER A 392 -21.48 11.26 -3.80
C SER A 392 -21.03 10.09 -4.70
N VAL A 393 -21.94 9.61 -5.56
CA VAL A 393 -21.62 8.57 -6.55
C VAL A 393 -20.46 8.98 -7.44
N ASP A 394 -20.42 10.26 -7.86
CA ASP A 394 -19.38 10.78 -8.73
C ASP A 394 -18.02 10.86 -8.01
N ASP A 395 -18.00 11.30 -6.76
CA ASP A 395 -16.77 11.31 -5.95
C ASP A 395 -16.22 9.90 -5.75
N LYS A 396 -17.10 8.92 -5.47
CA LYS A 396 -16.69 7.51 -5.34
C LYS A 396 -16.07 7.00 -6.64
N LYS A 397 -16.68 7.28 -7.80
CA LYS A 397 -16.15 6.90 -9.12
C LYS A 397 -14.79 7.54 -9.40
N LEU A 398 -14.62 8.83 -9.07
CA LEU A 398 -13.33 9.51 -9.18
C LEU A 398 -12.27 8.81 -8.31
N PHE A 399 -12.58 8.57 -7.04
CA PHE A 399 -11.59 8.09 -6.07
C PHE A 399 -11.16 6.65 -6.32
N CYS A 400 -12.06 5.78 -6.80
CA CYS A 400 -11.75 4.37 -7.05
C CYS A 400 -11.44 4.01 -8.50
N SER A 401 -11.55 4.95 -9.45
CA SER A 401 -11.35 4.65 -10.87
C SER A 401 -10.48 5.70 -11.56
N ASN A 402 -11.02 6.90 -11.81
CA ASN A 402 -10.35 7.89 -12.63
C ASN A 402 -9.04 8.43 -12.02
N ASN A 403 -9.05 8.77 -10.72
CA ASN A 403 -7.86 9.35 -10.09
C ASN A 403 -6.73 8.32 -9.94
N PRO A 404 -6.99 7.08 -9.48
CA PRO A 404 -6.00 6.01 -9.49
C PRO A 404 -5.39 5.72 -10.86
N GLU A 405 -6.22 5.66 -11.90
CA GLU A 405 -5.77 5.43 -13.27
C GLU A 405 -4.80 6.53 -13.73
N ASN A 406 -5.15 7.80 -13.48
CA ASN A 406 -4.28 8.93 -13.77
C ASN A 406 -3.00 8.92 -12.92
N PHE A 407 -3.07 8.57 -11.63
CA PHE A 407 -1.89 8.46 -10.77
C PHE A 407 -0.90 7.40 -11.30
N LEU A 408 -1.39 6.21 -11.66
CA LEU A 408 -0.57 5.09 -12.13
C LEU A 408 -0.06 5.31 -13.55
N PHE A 409 -0.93 5.76 -14.46
CA PHE A 409 -0.69 5.70 -15.90
C PHE A 409 -0.65 7.07 -16.60
N GLY A 410 -1.08 8.14 -15.93
CA GLY A 410 -1.13 9.49 -16.51
C GLY A 410 -2.17 9.68 -17.60
N ALA A 411 -3.24 8.87 -17.58
CA ALA A 411 -4.34 8.87 -18.54
C ALA A 411 -5.26 10.09 -18.44
#